data_AF-A0A928W8D6-F1
#
_entry.id   AF-A0A928W8D6-F1
#
_cell.length_a   1.000
_cell.length_b   1.000
_cell.length_c   1.000
_cell.angle_alpha   90.00
_cell.angle_beta   90.00
_cell.angle_gamma   90.00
#
_symmetry.space_group_name_H-M   'P 1'
#
loop_
_entity.id
_entity.type
_entity.pdbx_description
1 polymer ?
#
loop_
_entity_poly.entity_id
_entity_poly.type
_entity_poly.pdbx_seq_one_letter_code
_entity_poly.pdbx_strand_id
1 'polypeptide(L)'
;MLNSNENTEVLIFGDSLSDSGNSFALTLGAIPPEPPYVSGRFSNGLVAVEYLAKNLGFAVNPYYDDGIGNNFAVGGAKTGTGNSNNDDIAPFLPGVTLPGVSKQIDDYEATLEDGRADSDALYFVWAGPNDFLDYLGGSVPADPAVLIEDGISNNVNNVTRLADLGAKNIVVPNMPSLGRLPFSVEFQNEATAISIAYNGGLSLALDNLDLVRDSSETQVMEVDLFTANETIAANPEQFGLSNISDPLLLSGLDPVETTGFFFWDIFHPTTQAHALFADTIEQTIAGEIPQPTFNDIVGTDSSEFIFGTQGEDNIDGLADDDVILGLDGDDRLEGWKGTDLIFGNQGHDIIDGGEDRDYLWGGVGNDLLFGSQGEDRLLGNQGKDILIGGEDRDYLRGGVGDDYLLGGEGEDSLWGGQGNDTLNGGGGNDLIRGNQGDDLIDGGTGDDTLSGNAGADVFELTPDFGTDQIVDFQQGSDRLMLSGDLTFGDLFFTNDRISVTATDETLAILSGVDTTDLTEIDFV
;
A
#
# COMPACT_ATOMS: atom_id res chain seq x y z
N MET A 1 11.69 -14.08 20.00
CA MET A 1 11.18 -15.31 19.36
C MET A 1 9.94 -15.74 20.12
N LEU A 2 8.79 -15.65 19.47
CA LEU A 2 7.50 -16.07 20.03
C LEU A 2 7.57 -17.57 20.31
N ASN A 3 7.34 -17.99 21.56
CA ASN A 3 7.44 -19.40 21.93
C ASN A 3 6.13 -20.12 21.54
N SER A 4 5.97 -20.47 20.27
CA SER A 4 4.74 -21.03 19.70
C SER A 4 4.20 -22.30 20.39
N ASN A 5 5.03 -22.98 21.19
CA ASN A 5 4.65 -24.16 21.98
C ASN A 5 3.89 -23.84 23.28
N GLU A 6 3.80 -22.57 23.67
CA GLU A 6 3.12 -22.12 24.89
C GLU A 6 1.78 -21.44 24.60
N ASN A 7 1.42 -21.25 23.32
CA ASN A 7 0.21 -20.52 22.98
C ASN A 7 -1.07 -21.33 23.30
N THR A 8 -2.11 -20.64 23.77
CA THR A 8 -3.40 -21.25 24.15
C THR A 8 -4.39 -21.33 22.99
N GLU A 9 -4.36 -20.32 22.11
CA GLU A 9 -5.19 -20.21 20.92
C GLU A 9 -4.62 -19.22 19.89
N VAL A 10 -5.31 -19.08 18.76
CA VAL A 10 -5.01 -18.10 17.71
C VAL A 10 -6.25 -17.24 17.48
N LEU A 11 -6.09 -15.92 17.50
CA LEU A 11 -7.12 -14.91 17.25
C LEU A 11 -6.77 -14.18 15.95
N ILE A 12 -7.71 -14.05 15.02
CA ILE A 12 -7.45 -13.52 13.68
C ILE A 12 -8.38 -12.34 13.38
N PHE A 13 -7.79 -11.22 12.98
CA PHE A 13 -8.46 -10.01 12.52
C PHE A 13 -7.89 -9.65 11.14
N GLY A 14 -8.75 -9.25 10.21
CA GLY A 14 -8.29 -8.97 8.86
C GLY A 14 -9.38 -8.99 7.81
N ASP A 15 -8.96 -9.24 6.58
CA ASP A 15 -9.80 -9.19 5.39
C ASP A 15 -10.03 -10.55 4.72
N SER A 16 -10.29 -10.56 3.41
CA SER A 16 -10.56 -11.76 2.62
C SER A 16 -9.37 -12.73 2.56
N LEU A 17 -8.13 -12.28 2.78
CA LEU A 17 -6.95 -13.15 2.83
C LEU A 17 -6.93 -14.04 4.07
N SER A 18 -7.75 -13.71 5.08
CA SER A 18 -7.86 -14.42 6.35
C SER A 18 -9.28 -14.92 6.66
N ASP A 19 -10.30 -14.49 5.92
CA ASP A 19 -11.69 -14.87 6.17
C ASP A 19 -11.94 -16.38 5.93
N SER A 20 -12.40 -17.07 6.98
CA SER A 20 -12.75 -18.50 6.97
C SER A 20 -14.27 -18.76 6.90
N GLY A 21 -15.07 -17.77 6.50
CA GLY A 21 -16.52 -17.88 6.27
C GLY A 21 -17.40 -16.82 6.94
N ASN A 22 -16.83 -15.80 7.57
CA ASN A 22 -17.58 -14.73 8.23
C ASN A 22 -18.38 -13.88 7.22
N SER A 23 -17.78 -13.48 6.10
CA SER A 23 -18.53 -12.75 5.05
C SER A 23 -19.70 -13.58 4.56
N PHE A 24 -19.49 -14.89 4.40
CA PHE A 24 -20.52 -15.81 3.94
C PHE A 24 -21.67 -15.89 4.95
N ALA A 25 -21.36 -16.03 6.24
CA ALA A 25 -22.37 -16.03 7.30
C ALA A 25 -23.14 -14.70 7.37
N LEU A 26 -22.43 -13.57 7.43
CA LEU A 26 -23.02 -12.23 7.56
C LEU A 26 -23.91 -11.86 6.36
N THR A 27 -23.55 -12.32 5.16
CA THR A 27 -24.28 -12.05 3.92
C THR A 27 -25.28 -13.13 3.53
N LEU A 28 -25.57 -14.08 4.43
CA LEU A 28 -26.50 -15.20 4.18
C LEU A 28 -26.12 -16.03 2.94
N GLY A 29 -24.82 -16.16 2.70
CA GLY A 29 -24.22 -16.93 1.63
C GLY A 29 -24.05 -16.18 0.30
N ALA A 30 -24.18 -14.85 0.30
CA ALA A 30 -24.02 -14.06 -0.91
C ALA A 30 -22.55 -13.79 -1.27
N ILE A 31 -21.68 -13.60 -0.26
CA ILE A 31 -20.28 -13.20 -0.44
C ILE A 31 -19.34 -14.09 0.38
N PRO A 32 -18.34 -14.76 -0.21
CA PRO A 32 -18.25 -15.02 -1.65
C PRO A 32 -19.31 -16.06 -2.07
N PRO A 33 -19.81 -16.02 -3.33
CA PRO A 33 -20.86 -16.94 -3.77
C PRO A 33 -20.35 -18.38 -3.92
N GLU A 34 -21.16 -19.35 -3.53
CA GLU A 34 -20.81 -20.77 -3.70
C GLU A 34 -21.72 -21.49 -4.69
N PRO A 35 -21.14 -22.24 -5.66
CA PRO A 35 -19.77 -22.17 -6.22
C PRO A 35 -19.51 -20.83 -6.95
N PRO A 36 -18.25 -20.43 -7.25
CA PRO A 36 -17.03 -21.26 -7.35
C PRO A 36 -16.10 -21.25 -6.14
N TYR A 37 -16.37 -20.46 -5.11
CA TYR A 37 -15.59 -20.40 -3.88
C TYR A 37 -15.87 -21.59 -2.96
N VAL A 38 -14.94 -21.86 -2.02
CA VAL A 38 -14.99 -23.07 -1.17
C VAL A 38 -15.20 -22.73 0.30
N SER A 39 -16.30 -23.22 0.86
CA SER A 39 -16.72 -23.02 2.26
C SER A 39 -16.72 -21.55 2.72
N GLY A 40 -17.07 -20.60 1.85
CA GLY A 40 -17.12 -19.18 2.16
C GLY A 40 -15.76 -18.49 2.24
N ARG A 41 -14.66 -19.14 1.83
CA ARG A 41 -13.33 -18.53 1.68
C ARG A 41 -13.23 -17.82 0.33
N PHE A 42 -12.51 -16.70 0.26
CA PHE A 42 -12.16 -16.03 -1.00
C PHE A 42 -11.01 -16.76 -1.72
N SER A 43 -11.11 -18.08 -1.85
CA SER A 43 -10.12 -18.91 -2.54
C SER A 43 -10.78 -20.23 -2.98
N ASN A 44 -10.00 -21.09 -3.65
CA ASN A 44 -10.41 -22.46 -3.98
C ASN A 44 -10.13 -23.48 -2.84
N GLY A 45 -9.84 -23.03 -1.63
CA GLY A 45 -9.54 -23.88 -0.48
C GLY A 45 -9.28 -23.09 0.80
N LEU A 46 -8.44 -23.65 1.68
CA LEU A 46 -8.05 -23.00 2.93
C LEU A 46 -7.23 -21.74 2.67
N VAL A 47 -7.42 -20.74 3.52
CA VAL A 47 -6.61 -19.51 3.56
C VAL A 47 -5.38 -19.65 4.46
N ALA A 48 -4.45 -18.70 4.41
CA ALA A 48 -3.12 -18.84 5.01
C ALA A 48 -3.17 -19.07 6.52
N VAL A 49 -4.00 -18.30 7.24
CA VAL A 49 -4.19 -18.43 8.69
C VAL A 49 -4.75 -19.81 9.10
N GLU A 50 -5.52 -20.47 8.25
CA GLU A 50 -6.04 -21.82 8.51
C GLU A 50 -4.95 -22.88 8.37
N TYR A 51 -4.05 -22.74 7.40
CA TYR A 51 -2.86 -23.61 7.27
C TYR A 51 -1.94 -23.45 8.48
N LEU A 52 -1.65 -22.20 8.86
CA LEU A 52 -0.81 -21.88 10.01
C LEU A 52 -1.38 -22.46 11.31
N ALA A 53 -2.65 -22.17 11.61
CA ALA A 53 -3.29 -22.67 12.82
C ALA A 53 -3.30 -24.20 12.86
N LYS A 54 -3.54 -24.86 11.73
CA LYS A 54 -3.47 -26.32 11.63
C LYS A 54 -2.07 -26.87 11.93
N ASN A 55 -1.01 -26.20 11.46
CA ASN A 55 0.38 -26.59 11.74
C ASN A 55 0.72 -26.41 13.23
N LEU A 56 0.20 -25.35 13.84
CA LEU A 56 0.33 -25.06 15.27
C LEU A 56 -0.61 -25.92 16.16
N GLY A 57 -1.54 -26.68 15.57
CA GLY A 57 -2.46 -27.56 16.30
C GLY A 57 -3.74 -26.89 16.81
N PHE A 58 -4.07 -25.71 16.30
CA PHE A 58 -5.30 -24.98 16.59
C PHE A 58 -6.37 -25.18 15.52
N ALA A 59 -7.62 -24.89 15.90
CA ALA A 59 -8.74 -24.79 14.98
C ALA A 59 -9.06 -23.31 14.75
N VAL A 60 -9.49 -22.98 13.54
CA VAL A 60 -9.94 -21.64 13.15
C VAL A 60 -11.41 -21.75 12.76
N ASN A 61 -12.26 -21.00 13.44
CA ASN A 61 -13.70 -20.99 13.18
C ASN A 61 -14.20 -19.54 13.03
N PRO A 62 -15.12 -19.28 12.10
CA PRO A 62 -15.69 -17.94 11.91
C PRO A 62 -16.49 -17.51 13.15
N TYR A 63 -16.17 -16.33 13.69
CA TYR A 63 -16.87 -15.74 14.83
C TYR A 63 -18.30 -15.34 14.49
N TYR A 64 -18.52 -14.73 13.32
CA TYR A 64 -19.82 -14.14 12.96
C TYR A 64 -20.87 -15.17 12.50
N ASP A 65 -20.54 -16.47 12.49
CA ASP A 65 -21.51 -17.54 12.22
C ASP A 65 -22.38 -17.84 13.47
N ASP A 66 -21.76 -17.98 14.64
CA ASP A 66 -22.46 -18.36 15.88
C ASP A 66 -22.07 -17.55 17.13
N GLY A 67 -21.10 -16.64 17.02
CA GLY A 67 -20.58 -15.80 18.10
C GLY A 67 -19.55 -16.47 19.00
N ILE A 68 -18.96 -17.61 18.59
CA ILE A 68 -18.03 -18.40 19.43
C ILE A 68 -16.65 -18.60 18.75
N GLY A 69 -16.55 -18.38 17.45
CA GLY A 69 -15.30 -18.54 16.70
C GLY A 69 -14.17 -17.57 17.09
N ASN A 70 -12.95 -17.92 16.68
CA ASN A 70 -11.71 -17.18 16.94
C ASN A 70 -11.16 -16.46 15.69
N ASN A 71 -11.85 -16.57 14.55
CA ASN A 71 -11.58 -15.78 13.36
C ASN A 71 -12.62 -14.69 13.20
N PHE A 72 -12.20 -13.44 13.26
CA PHE A 72 -13.02 -12.26 13.06
C PHE A 72 -12.84 -11.64 11.67
N ALA A 73 -11.90 -12.12 10.85
CA ALA A 73 -11.63 -11.55 9.53
C ALA A 73 -12.86 -11.59 8.62
N VAL A 74 -13.11 -10.50 7.89
CA VAL A 74 -14.26 -10.35 6.97
C VAL A 74 -13.76 -9.78 5.65
N GLY A 75 -14.11 -10.42 4.54
CA GLY A 75 -13.81 -9.94 3.19
C GLY A 75 -14.23 -8.49 2.96
N GLY A 76 -13.36 -7.73 2.30
CA GLY A 76 -13.50 -6.29 2.09
C GLY A 76 -13.19 -5.42 3.29
N ALA A 77 -12.74 -5.98 4.42
CA ALA A 77 -12.41 -5.19 5.61
C ALA A 77 -11.28 -4.20 5.28
N LYS A 78 -11.56 -2.92 5.50
CA LYS A 78 -10.56 -1.85 5.58
C LYS A 78 -9.88 -1.92 6.94
N THR A 79 -8.73 -1.28 7.09
CA THR A 79 -7.95 -1.31 8.35
C THR A 79 -8.68 -0.58 9.48
N GLY A 80 -9.46 0.44 9.15
CA GLY A 80 -10.36 1.13 10.07
C GLY A 80 -11.64 0.36 10.38
N THR A 81 -12.75 1.08 10.58
CA THR A 81 -14.07 0.47 10.91
C THR A 81 -14.89 0.07 9.68
N GLY A 82 -14.53 0.58 8.49
CA GLY A 82 -15.27 0.42 7.25
C GLY A 82 -14.98 -0.88 6.48
N ASN A 83 -15.78 -1.17 5.47
CA ASN A 83 -15.62 -2.34 4.61
C ASN A 83 -16.05 -1.98 3.17
N SER A 84 -15.24 -2.31 2.18
CA SER A 84 -15.45 -1.97 0.75
C SER A 84 -16.73 -2.59 0.17
N ASN A 85 -17.15 -3.75 0.68
CA ASN A 85 -18.34 -4.44 0.17
C ASN A 85 -19.68 -3.82 0.65
N ASN A 86 -19.66 -2.86 1.58
CA ASN A 86 -20.90 -2.36 2.20
C ASN A 86 -21.83 -1.66 1.21
N ASP A 87 -21.28 -0.85 0.31
CA ASP A 87 -22.08 -0.15 -0.70
C ASP A 87 -22.66 -1.11 -1.75
N ASP A 88 -21.91 -2.16 -2.09
CA ASP A 88 -22.33 -3.20 -3.02
C ASP A 88 -23.47 -4.07 -2.47
N ILE A 89 -23.45 -4.40 -1.17
CA ILE A 89 -24.49 -5.24 -0.56
C ILE A 89 -25.72 -4.46 -0.14
N ALA A 90 -25.62 -3.17 0.16
CA ALA A 90 -26.73 -2.37 0.69
C ALA A 90 -28.03 -2.45 -0.13
N PRO A 91 -28.00 -2.48 -1.49
CA PRO A 91 -29.20 -2.67 -2.32
C PRO A 91 -29.89 -4.04 -2.14
N PHE A 92 -29.14 -5.08 -1.78
CA PHE A 92 -29.61 -6.47 -1.73
C PHE A 92 -29.87 -6.97 -0.30
N LEU A 93 -29.09 -6.49 0.67
CA LEU A 93 -29.12 -6.85 2.08
C LEU A 93 -29.21 -5.59 2.95
N PRO A 94 -30.33 -4.83 2.88
CA PRO A 94 -30.46 -3.58 3.61
C PRO A 94 -30.39 -3.83 5.12
N GLY A 95 -29.48 -3.11 5.80
CA GLY A 95 -29.26 -3.21 7.23
C GLY A 95 -28.22 -4.23 7.67
N VAL A 96 -27.56 -4.91 6.73
CA VAL A 96 -26.31 -5.63 6.99
C VAL A 96 -25.15 -4.65 6.81
N THR A 97 -24.22 -4.64 7.76
CA THR A 97 -22.98 -3.86 7.69
C THR A 97 -21.83 -4.80 8.05
N LEU A 98 -20.91 -4.97 7.12
CA LEU A 98 -19.69 -5.75 7.30
C LEU A 98 -18.64 -4.89 8.02
N PRO A 99 -17.91 -5.45 9.00
CA PRO A 99 -16.94 -4.72 9.80
C PRO A 99 -15.58 -4.59 9.09
N GLY A 100 -14.93 -3.45 9.28
CA GLY A 100 -13.48 -3.32 9.14
C GLY A 100 -12.73 -3.87 10.36
N VAL A 101 -11.39 -3.88 10.30
CA VAL A 101 -10.55 -4.49 11.34
C VAL A 101 -10.75 -3.84 12.72
N SER A 102 -10.81 -2.50 12.81
CA SER A 102 -11.06 -1.85 14.10
C SER A 102 -12.40 -2.26 14.71
N LYS A 103 -13.42 -2.49 13.88
CA LYS A 103 -14.74 -2.94 14.33
C LYS A 103 -14.74 -4.42 14.73
N GLN A 104 -13.91 -5.25 14.09
CA GLN A 104 -13.68 -6.64 14.49
C GLN A 104 -13.04 -6.72 15.89
N ILE A 105 -12.07 -5.83 16.18
CA ILE A 105 -11.46 -5.72 17.52
C ILE A 105 -12.48 -5.22 18.55
N ASP A 106 -13.36 -4.28 18.21
CA ASP A 106 -14.48 -3.89 19.09
C ASP A 106 -15.38 -5.10 19.45
N ASP A 107 -15.65 -5.97 18.47
CA ASP A 107 -16.46 -7.16 18.70
C ASP A 107 -15.74 -8.18 19.58
N TYR A 108 -14.44 -8.37 19.38
CA TYR A 108 -13.62 -9.22 20.26
C TYR A 108 -13.59 -8.67 21.69
N GLU A 109 -13.32 -7.38 21.87
CA GLU A 109 -13.33 -6.73 23.19
C GLU A 109 -14.66 -6.96 23.93
N ALA A 110 -15.78 -6.90 23.21
CA ALA A 110 -17.11 -7.17 23.76
C ALA A 110 -17.33 -8.64 24.19
N THR A 111 -16.49 -9.59 23.75
CA THR A 111 -16.53 -10.99 24.19
C THR A 111 -15.80 -11.24 25.50
N LEU A 112 -14.93 -10.32 25.93
CA LEU A 112 -14.05 -10.53 27.08
C LEU A 112 -14.82 -10.40 28.41
N GLU A 113 -14.86 -11.47 29.20
CA GLU A 113 -15.62 -11.49 30.46
C GLU A 113 -15.06 -10.55 31.54
N ASP A 114 -13.74 -10.37 31.58
CA ASP A 114 -13.02 -9.51 32.53
C ASP A 114 -12.34 -8.32 31.85
N GLY A 115 -12.61 -8.11 30.56
CA GLY A 115 -12.01 -7.06 29.75
C GLY A 115 -10.51 -7.28 29.49
N ARG A 116 -10.00 -8.51 29.62
CA ARG A 116 -8.60 -8.85 29.34
C ARG A 116 -8.47 -9.90 28.25
N ALA A 117 -7.59 -9.62 27.30
CA ALA A 117 -7.15 -10.55 26.29
C ALA A 117 -6.32 -11.68 26.93
N ASP A 118 -6.33 -12.86 26.30
CA ASP A 118 -5.48 -13.98 26.73
C ASP A 118 -4.02 -13.67 26.40
N SER A 119 -3.19 -13.50 27.44
CA SER A 119 -1.78 -13.19 27.27
C SER A 119 -0.99 -14.32 26.61
N ASP A 120 -1.50 -15.54 26.62
CA ASP A 120 -0.88 -16.71 26.01
C ASP A 120 -1.44 -16.97 24.59
N ALA A 121 -2.39 -16.17 24.09
CA ALA A 121 -2.88 -16.32 22.72
C ALA A 121 -1.93 -15.66 21.71
N LEU A 122 -2.04 -16.11 20.45
CA LEU A 122 -1.37 -15.51 19.29
C LEU A 122 -2.39 -14.71 18.47
N TYR A 123 -2.14 -13.43 18.30
CA TYR A 123 -3.04 -12.48 17.64
C TYR A 123 -2.51 -12.14 16.24
N PHE A 124 -3.37 -12.20 15.22
CA PHE A 124 -3.07 -11.77 13.87
C PHE A 124 -3.88 -10.53 13.52
N VAL A 125 -3.20 -9.49 13.03
CA VAL A 125 -3.82 -8.30 12.43
C VAL A 125 -3.30 -8.21 11.01
N TRP A 126 -4.13 -8.57 10.02
CA TRP A 126 -3.72 -8.60 8.61
C TRP A 126 -4.78 -7.98 7.69
N ALA A 127 -4.56 -6.72 7.33
CA ALA A 127 -5.35 -5.95 6.37
C ALA A 127 -4.48 -4.84 5.76
N GLY A 128 -5.05 -4.10 4.81
CA GLY A 128 -4.34 -3.07 4.04
C GLY A 128 -4.87 -2.98 2.61
N PRO A 129 -4.97 -4.09 1.85
CA PRO A 129 -5.37 -4.05 0.45
C PRO A 129 -6.66 -3.26 0.19
N ASN A 130 -7.71 -3.50 0.98
CA ASN A 130 -9.02 -2.88 0.78
C ASN A 130 -9.07 -1.37 1.08
N ASP A 131 -8.03 -0.80 1.69
CA ASP A 131 -7.93 0.66 1.83
C ASP A 131 -7.66 1.33 0.47
N PHE A 132 -6.92 0.64 -0.40
CA PHE A 132 -6.43 1.18 -1.67
C PHE A 132 -7.20 0.68 -2.90
N LEU A 133 -7.82 -0.51 -2.84
CA LEU A 133 -8.43 -1.11 -4.04
C LEU A 133 -9.55 -0.27 -4.68
N ASP A 134 -10.32 0.48 -3.88
CA ASP A 134 -11.35 1.38 -4.42
C ASP A 134 -10.73 2.59 -5.16
N TYR A 135 -9.61 3.10 -4.63
CA TYR A 135 -8.81 4.18 -5.23
C TYR A 135 -8.13 3.70 -6.52
N LEU A 136 -7.36 2.62 -6.44
CA LEU A 136 -6.69 2.00 -7.58
C LEU A 136 -7.67 1.54 -8.68
N GLY A 137 -8.92 1.26 -8.31
CA GLY A 137 -10.00 0.95 -9.24
C GLY A 137 -10.71 2.16 -9.84
N GLY A 138 -10.29 3.39 -9.52
CA GLY A 138 -10.89 4.65 -9.98
C GLY A 138 -12.31 4.89 -9.47
N SER A 139 -12.75 4.17 -8.44
CA SER A 139 -14.14 4.23 -7.93
C SER A 139 -14.35 5.34 -6.92
N VAL A 140 -13.28 5.77 -6.25
CA VAL A 140 -13.30 6.84 -5.24
C VAL A 140 -12.06 7.72 -5.46
N PRO A 141 -12.22 9.02 -5.83
CA PRO A 141 -11.11 9.96 -5.80
C PRO A 141 -10.60 10.09 -4.37
N ALA A 142 -9.32 9.84 -4.18
CA ALA A 142 -8.65 9.95 -2.90
C ALA A 142 -7.18 10.29 -3.14
N ASP A 143 -6.56 10.97 -2.19
CA ASP A 143 -5.10 11.11 -2.16
C ASP A 143 -4.50 9.80 -1.61
N PRO A 144 -3.65 9.10 -2.39
CA PRO A 144 -2.99 7.89 -1.92
C PRO A 144 -2.09 8.12 -0.70
N ALA A 145 -1.50 9.31 -0.50
CA ALA A 145 -0.70 9.63 0.69
C ALA A 145 -1.56 9.56 1.96
N VAL A 146 -2.73 10.22 1.93
CA VAL A 146 -3.72 10.17 3.03
C VAL A 146 -4.19 8.75 3.31
N LEU A 147 -4.44 7.94 2.26
CA LEU A 147 -4.83 6.54 2.43
C LEU A 147 -3.73 5.69 3.10
N ILE A 148 -2.47 5.95 2.75
CA ILE A 148 -1.31 5.29 3.35
C ILE A 148 -1.24 5.63 4.84
N GLU A 149 -1.28 6.92 5.19
CA GLU A 149 -1.23 7.38 6.58
C GLU A 149 -2.39 6.84 7.42
N ASP A 150 -3.63 6.95 6.92
CA ASP A 150 -4.82 6.43 7.60
C ASP A 150 -4.71 4.92 7.82
N GLY A 151 -4.26 4.17 6.80
CA GLY A 151 -4.11 2.73 6.86
C GLY A 151 -3.05 2.28 7.88
N ILE A 152 -1.93 2.99 7.96
CA ILE A 152 -0.85 2.76 8.94
C ILE A 152 -1.38 3.07 10.34
N SER A 153 -1.93 4.27 10.55
CA SER A 153 -2.48 4.74 11.82
C SER A 153 -3.56 3.80 12.34
N ASN A 154 -4.47 3.33 11.49
CA ASN A 154 -5.50 2.36 11.87
C ASN A 154 -4.89 1.03 12.35
N ASN A 155 -3.88 0.48 11.67
CA ASN A 155 -3.23 -0.76 12.13
C ASN A 155 -2.46 -0.58 13.44
N VAL A 156 -1.69 0.50 13.56
CA VAL A 156 -0.98 0.86 14.80
C VAL A 156 -1.97 0.97 15.96
N ASN A 157 -3.11 1.64 15.75
CA ASN A 157 -4.18 1.73 16.74
C ASN A 157 -4.80 0.36 17.06
N ASN A 158 -5.05 -0.48 16.06
CA ASN A 158 -5.57 -1.84 16.25
C ASN A 158 -4.63 -2.71 17.11
N VAL A 159 -3.33 -2.67 16.82
CA VAL A 159 -2.28 -3.37 17.58
C VAL A 159 -2.19 -2.84 19.01
N THR A 160 -2.14 -1.51 19.17
CA THR A 160 -2.08 -0.85 20.50
C THR A 160 -3.28 -1.23 21.35
N ARG A 161 -4.49 -1.24 20.78
CA ARG A 161 -5.70 -1.64 21.50
C ARG A 161 -5.65 -3.09 21.97
N LEU A 162 -5.18 -4.03 21.15
CA LEU A 162 -4.99 -5.42 21.58
C LEU A 162 -3.96 -5.52 22.71
N ALA A 163 -2.86 -4.77 22.61
CA ALA A 163 -1.83 -4.72 23.65
C ALA A 163 -2.40 -4.16 24.98
N ASP A 164 -3.21 -3.11 24.94
CA ASP A 164 -3.90 -2.53 26.10
C ASP A 164 -4.90 -3.50 26.75
N LEU A 165 -5.55 -4.34 25.95
CA LEU A 165 -6.37 -5.44 26.45
C LEU A 165 -5.53 -6.54 27.11
N GLY A 166 -4.22 -6.59 26.87
CA GLY A 166 -3.27 -7.53 27.49
C GLY A 166 -2.73 -8.60 26.55
N ALA A 167 -2.97 -8.49 25.24
CA ALA A 167 -2.39 -9.37 24.23
C ALA A 167 -0.87 -9.22 24.23
N LYS A 168 -0.12 -10.33 24.32
CA LYS A 168 1.35 -10.30 24.37
C LYS A 168 2.06 -10.73 23.10
N ASN A 169 1.38 -11.45 22.21
CA ASN A 169 1.97 -12.02 21.01
C ASN A 169 1.15 -11.58 19.81
N ILE A 170 1.54 -10.48 19.18
CA ILE A 170 0.82 -9.90 18.03
C ILE A 170 1.69 -10.08 16.79
N VAL A 171 1.13 -10.68 15.74
CA VAL A 171 1.75 -10.86 14.44
C VAL A 171 1.02 -9.98 13.44
N VAL A 172 1.78 -9.16 12.72
CA VAL A 172 1.27 -8.21 11.73
C VAL A 172 1.92 -8.54 10.40
N PRO A 173 1.32 -9.41 9.58
CA PRO A 173 1.78 -9.59 8.22
C PRO A 173 1.53 -8.29 7.43
N ASN A 174 2.57 -7.84 6.72
CA ASN A 174 2.45 -6.65 5.89
C ASN A 174 1.63 -6.94 4.62
N MET A 175 1.31 -5.90 3.86
CA MET A 175 0.49 -6.00 2.67
C MET A 175 1.25 -6.75 1.56
N PRO A 176 0.70 -7.83 0.99
CA PRO A 176 1.29 -8.45 -0.20
C PRO A 176 1.35 -7.46 -1.37
N SER A 177 2.25 -7.70 -2.32
CA SER A 177 2.46 -6.82 -3.47
C SER A 177 1.19 -6.69 -4.34
N LEU A 178 0.47 -5.57 -4.20
CA LEU A 178 -0.73 -5.29 -5.00
C LEU A 178 -0.38 -5.10 -6.48
N GLY A 179 0.84 -4.67 -6.80
CA GLY A 179 1.33 -4.59 -8.16
C GLY A 179 1.50 -5.93 -8.87
N ARG A 180 1.28 -7.06 -8.19
CA ARG A 180 1.18 -8.38 -8.83
C ARG A 180 -0.23 -8.74 -9.26
N LEU A 181 -1.23 -7.94 -8.90
CA LEU A 181 -2.60 -8.16 -9.36
C LEU A 181 -2.67 -8.11 -10.90
N PRO A 182 -3.53 -8.93 -11.51
CA PRO A 182 -3.56 -9.15 -12.97
C PRO A 182 -4.30 -8.05 -13.73
N PHE A 183 -3.90 -6.80 -13.49
CA PHE A 183 -4.41 -5.59 -14.14
C PHE A 183 -3.38 -5.00 -15.11
N SER A 184 -3.60 -3.76 -15.57
CA SER A 184 -2.72 -3.08 -16.51
C SER A 184 -1.37 -2.75 -15.87
N VAL A 185 -0.36 -2.42 -16.69
CA VAL A 185 0.99 -2.09 -16.18
C VAL A 185 0.95 -0.81 -15.34
N GLU A 186 0.10 0.13 -15.72
CA GLU A 186 -0.11 1.40 -15.04
C GLU A 186 -0.65 1.15 -13.62
N PHE A 187 -1.72 0.36 -13.49
CA PHE A 187 -2.21 -0.11 -12.20
C PHE A 187 -1.10 -0.79 -11.39
N GLN A 188 -0.32 -1.67 -12.03
CA GLN A 188 0.70 -2.45 -11.33
C GLN A 188 1.83 -1.58 -10.79
N ASN A 189 2.24 -0.54 -11.51
CA ASN A 189 3.28 0.38 -11.07
C ASN A 189 2.82 1.15 -9.83
N GLU A 190 1.64 1.77 -9.91
CA GLU A 190 1.08 2.54 -8.80
C GLU A 190 0.79 1.65 -7.58
N ALA A 191 0.17 0.48 -7.79
CA ALA A 191 -0.13 -0.45 -6.72
C ALA A 191 1.16 -1.03 -6.08
N THR A 192 2.26 -1.15 -6.83
CA THR A 192 3.57 -1.51 -6.26
C THR A 192 4.10 -0.39 -5.38
N ALA A 193 4.08 0.86 -5.86
CA ALA A 193 4.55 2.01 -5.11
C ALA A 193 3.79 2.19 -3.79
N ILE A 194 2.45 2.12 -3.84
CA ILE A 194 1.59 2.14 -2.65
C ILE A 194 1.91 0.98 -1.71
N SER A 195 2.13 -0.24 -2.24
CA SER A 195 2.48 -1.38 -1.39
C SER A 195 3.80 -1.19 -0.65
N ILE A 196 4.82 -0.64 -1.32
CA ILE A 196 6.12 -0.38 -0.72
C ILE A 196 6.02 0.75 0.31
N ALA A 197 5.38 1.86 -0.06
CA ALA A 197 5.20 3.01 0.82
C ALA A 197 4.42 2.62 2.09
N TYR A 198 3.26 1.99 1.92
CA TYR A 198 2.45 1.51 3.05
C TYR A 198 3.22 0.58 3.98
N ASN A 199 3.92 -0.42 3.43
CA ASN A 199 4.65 -1.38 4.24
C ASN A 199 5.87 -0.75 4.93
N GLY A 200 6.58 0.15 4.25
CA GLY A 200 7.71 0.89 4.82
C GLY A 200 7.27 1.74 6.01
N GLY A 201 6.23 2.56 5.83
CA GLY A 201 5.67 3.38 6.89
C GLY A 201 5.03 2.56 8.03
N LEU A 202 4.38 1.44 7.71
CA LEU A 202 3.87 0.52 8.74
C LEU A 202 5.01 -0.08 9.56
N SER A 203 6.10 -0.52 8.92
CA SER A 203 7.26 -1.09 9.60
C SER A 203 7.87 -0.06 10.57
N LEU A 204 8.04 1.16 10.09
CA LEU A 204 8.55 2.30 10.85
C LEU A 204 7.66 2.58 12.09
N ALA A 205 6.35 2.71 11.88
CA ALA A 205 5.41 3.00 12.95
C ALA A 205 5.25 1.86 13.99
N LEU A 206 5.46 0.60 13.58
CA LEU A 206 5.43 -0.55 14.49
C LEU A 206 6.70 -0.66 15.35
N ASP A 207 7.86 -0.27 14.81
CA ASP A 207 9.10 -0.21 15.58
C ASP A 207 9.06 0.88 16.66
N ASN A 208 8.45 2.02 16.33
CA ASN A 208 8.31 3.17 17.22
C ASN A 208 7.10 3.10 18.17
N LEU A 209 6.48 1.94 18.28
CA LEU A 209 5.30 1.72 19.12
C LEU A 209 5.64 1.85 20.62
N ASP A 210 5.41 3.03 21.22
CA ASP A 210 5.55 3.25 22.67
C ASP A 210 4.34 2.69 23.46
N LEU A 211 4.46 1.43 23.89
CA LEU A 211 3.45 0.78 24.72
C LEU A 211 3.57 1.16 26.21
N VAL A 212 2.44 1.54 26.81
CA VAL A 212 2.37 1.92 28.24
C VAL A 212 2.82 0.75 29.14
N ARG A 213 3.30 1.04 30.36
CA ARG A 213 3.89 0.05 31.29
C ARG A 213 3.14 -1.27 31.47
N ASP A 214 1.80 -1.31 31.40
CA ASP A 214 1.03 -2.56 31.53
C ASP A 214 1.00 -3.40 30.23
N SER A 215 1.29 -2.79 29.07
CA SER A 215 1.45 -3.41 27.73
C SER A 215 2.92 -3.55 27.30
N SER A 216 3.88 -3.07 28.10
CA SER A 216 5.33 -3.15 27.79
C SER A 216 5.94 -4.55 27.67
N GLU A 217 5.20 -5.61 28.00
CA GLU A 217 5.62 -7.01 27.76
C GLU A 217 5.14 -7.56 26.40
N THR A 218 4.32 -6.79 25.66
CA THR A 218 3.81 -7.19 24.35
C THR A 218 4.92 -7.19 23.31
N GLN A 219 4.98 -8.29 22.55
CA GLN A 219 5.82 -8.43 21.38
C GLN A 219 4.95 -8.31 20.14
N VAL A 220 5.29 -7.34 19.29
CA VAL A 220 4.74 -7.20 17.96
C VAL A 220 5.79 -7.75 16.99
N MET A 221 5.35 -8.60 16.06
CA MET A 221 6.20 -9.18 15.04
C MET A 221 5.61 -8.88 13.68
N GLU A 222 6.31 -8.07 12.90
CA GLU A 222 5.99 -7.89 11.50
C GLU A 222 6.41 -9.14 10.69
N VAL A 223 5.60 -9.52 9.70
CA VAL A 223 5.96 -10.56 8.72
C VAL A 223 5.97 -9.94 7.33
N ASP A 224 7.14 -9.96 6.68
CA ASP A 224 7.32 -9.41 5.35
C ASP A 224 6.79 -10.36 4.25
N LEU A 225 5.47 -10.32 4.06
CA LEU A 225 4.79 -11.03 2.99
C LEU A 225 4.98 -10.38 1.63
N PHE A 226 5.24 -9.07 1.58
CA PHE A 226 5.59 -8.38 0.34
C PHE A 226 6.83 -9.00 -0.30
N THR A 227 7.95 -9.08 0.42
CA THR A 227 9.18 -9.69 -0.09
C THR A 227 9.01 -11.17 -0.42
N ALA A 228 8.22 -11.90 0.38
CA ALA A 228 7.90 -13.29 0.06
C ALA A 228 7.11 -13.41 -1.26
N ASN A 229 6.11 -12.55 -1.47
CA ASN A 229 5.33 -12.49 -2.70
C ASN A 229 6.23 -12.18 -3.91
N GLU A 230 7.11 -11.18 -3.80
CA GLU A 230 8.05 -10.79 -4.85
C GLU A 230 9.05 -11.91 -5.16
N THR A 231 9.54 -12.60 -4.14
CA THR A 231 10.44 -13.77 -4.30
C THR A 231 9.75 -14.92 -5.03
N ILE A 232 8.48 -15.20 -4.69
CA ILE A 232 7.67 -16.21 -5.37
C ILE A 232 7.45 -15.82 -6.84
N ALA A 233 7.11 -14.56 -7.11
CA ALA A 233 6.89 -14.06 -8.47
C ALA A 233 8.17 -14.12 -9.32
N ALA A 234 9.33 -13.85 -8.73
CA ALA A 234 10.61 -13.94 -9.42
C ALA A 234 11.06 -15.39 -9.71
N ASN A 235 10.61 -16.37 -8.90
CA ASN A 235 11.07 -17.76 -8.99
C ASN A 235 9.93 -18.79 -8.88
N PRO A 236 8.85 -18.68 -9.67
CA PRO A 236 7.61 -19.43 -9.43
C PRO A 236 7.78 -20.95 -9.47
N GLU A 237 8.66 -21.45 -10.34
CA GLU A 237 8.94 -22.88 -10.45
C GLU A 237 9.52 -23.49 -9.17
N GLN A 238 10.28 -22.72 -8.37
CA GLN A 238 10.83 -23.19 -7.10
C GLN A 238 9.73 -23.45 -6.06
N PHE A 239 8.61 -22.74 -6.19
CA PHE A 239 7.43 -22.85 -5.34
C PHE A 239 6.33 -23.72 -5.95
N GLY A 240 6.64 -24.43 -7.05
CA GLY A 240 5.68 -25.30 -7.74
C GLY A 240 4.56 -24.53 -8.45
N LEU A 241 4.79 -23.27 -8.80
CA LEU A 241 3.89 -22.44 -9.59
C LEU A 241 4.34 -22.41 -11.05
N SER A 242 3.36 -22.38 -11.95
CA SER A 242 3.53 -22.34 -13.40
C SER A 242 2.79 -21.17 -14.06
N ASN A 243 1.85 -20.56 -13.34
CA ASN A 243 1.16 -19.35 -13.74
C ASN A 243 1.03 -18.42 -12.52
N ILE A 244 1.53 -17.18 -12.65
CA ILE A 244 1.51 -16.16 -11.60
C ILE A 244 0.78 -14.89 -12.04
N SER A 245 0.07 -14.92 -13.16
CA SER A 245 -0.53 -13.73 -13.77
C SER A 245 -1.97 -13.96 -14.19
N ASP A 246 -2.32 -15.11 -14.74
CA ASP A 246 -3.72 -15.37 -15.11
C ASP A 246 -4.47 -16.01 -13.94
N PRO A 247 -5.68 -15.55 -13.60
CA PRO A 247 -6.49 -16.17 -12.57
C PRO A 247 -7.08 -17.51 -13.04
N LEU A 248 -6.97 -18.54 -12.18
CA LEU A 248 -7.45 -19.88 -12.49
C LEU A 248 -8.95 -19.91 -12.81
N LEU A 249 -9.76 -19.12 -12.10
CA LEU A 249 -11.20 -19.06 -12.27
C LEU A 249 -11.63 -18.59 -13.67
N LEU A 250 -10.81 -17.74 -14.31
CA LEU A 250 -11.09 -17.20 -15.65
C LEU A 250 -10.36 -17.97 -16.77
N SER A 251 -9.54 -18.96 -16.43
CA SER A 251 -8.71 -19.72 -17.39
C SER A 251 -9.50 -20.72 -18.25
N GLY A 252 -10.72 -21.10 -17.82
CA GLY A 252 -11.50 -22.18 -18.43
C GLY A 252 -10.99 -23.59 -18.14
N LEU A 253 -9.97 -23.74 -17.29
CA LEU A 253 -9.48 -25.02 -16.79
C LEU A 253 -10.37 -25.55 -15.64
N ASP A 254 -10.28 -26.84 -15.34
CA ASP A 254 -10.99 -27.44 -14.20
C ASP A 254 -10.27 -27.08 -12.89
N PRO A 255 -10.88 -26.29 -11.99
CA PRO A 255 -10.26 -25.86 -10.74
C PRO A 255 -9.87 -26.99 -9.78
N VAL A 256 -10.53 -28.16 -9.89
CA VAL A 256 -10.29 -29.29 -8.99
C VAL A 256 -9.04 -30.08 -9.39
N GLU A 257 -8.75 -30.12 -10.69
CA GLU A 257 -7.64 -30.91 -11.26
C GLU A 257 -6.41 -30.03 -11.59
N THR A 258 -6.55 -28.70 -11.54
CA THR A 258 -5.50 -27.75 -11.92
C THR A 258 -4.75 -27.24 -10.70
N THR A 259 -3.42 -27.23 -10.77
CA THR A 259 -2.50 -26.72 -9.74
C THR A 259 -1.45 -25.81 -10.38
N GLY A 260 -0.65 -25.14 -9.57
CA GLY A 260 0.43 -24.27 -10.06
C GLY A 260 -0.02 -22.90 -10.53
N PHE A 261 -1.18 -22.42 -10.07
CA PHE A 261 -1.66 -21.05 -10.28
C PHE A 261 -1.51 -20.25 -8.98
N PHE A 262 -0.98 -19.03 -9.07
CA PHE A 262 -0.95 -18.12 -7.93
C PHE A 262 -2.34 -17.55 -7.66
N PHE A 263 -2.99 -17.00 -8.68
CA PHE A 263 -4.29 -16.33 -8.57
C PHE A 263 -5.46 -17.30 -8.75
N TRP A 264 -6.42 -17.23 -7.83
CA TRP A 264 -7.71 -17.89 -7.95
C TRP A 264 -8.66 -17.05 -8.80
N ASP A 265 -8.95 -15.84 -8.35
CA ASP A 265 -9.66 -14.78 -9.08
C ASP A 265 -8.72 -13.58 -9.30
N ILE A 266 -9.25 -12.44 -9.74
CA ILE A 266 -8.44 -11.25 -10.05
C ILE A 266 -7.86 -10.53 -8.82
N PHE A 267 -8.26 -10.90 -7.59
CA PHE A 267 -7.76 -10.32 -6.35
C PHE A 267 -7.10 -11.36 -5.45
N HIS A 268 -7.65 -12.57 -5.39
CA HIS A 268 -7.31 -13.53 -4.35
C HIS A 268 -6.39 -14.65 -4.82
N PRO A 269 -5.44 -15.08 -3.97
CA PRO A 269 -4.58 -16.21 -4.27
C PRO A 269 -5.33 -17.56 -4.19
N THR A 270 -4.78 -18.58 -4.85
CA THR A 270 -5.22 -19.96 -4.67
C THR A 270 -4.81 -20.49 -3.29
N THR A 271 -5.43 -21.59 -2.87
CA THR A 271 -5.06 -22.29 -1.63
C THR A 271 -3.60 -22.77 -1.63
N GLN A 272 -3.01 -23.03 -2.81
CA GLN A 272 -1.57 -23.35 -2.92
C GLN A 272 -0.71 -22.14 -2.55
N ALA A 273 -1.05 -20.95 -3.04
CA ALA A 273 -0.35 -19.72 -2.71
C ALA A 273 -0.57 -19.32 -1.23
N HIS A 274 -1.78 -19.49 -0.69
CA HIS A 274 -2.03 -19.33 0.75
C HIS A 274 -1.17 -20.25 1.63
N ALA A 275 -0.91 -21.49 1.20
CA ALA A 275 -0.02 -22.38 1.93
C ALA A 275 1.44 -21.88 1.95
N LEU A 276 1.89 -21.18 0.90
CA LEU A 276 3.22 -20.54 0.87
C LEU A 276 3.29 -19.35 1.83
N PHE A 277 2.25 -18.49 1.86
CA PHE A 277 2.19 -17.41 2.85
C PHE A 277 2.16 -17.93 4.29
N ALA A 278 1.41 -19.00 4.55
CA ALA A 278 1.40 -19.65 5.85
C ALA A 278 2.80 -20.14 6.28
N ASP A 279 3.55 -20.73 5.34
CA ASP A 279 4.92 -21.21 5.58
C ASP A 279 5.88 -20.05 5.89
N THR A 280 5.79 -18.93 5.16
CA THR A 280 6.56 -17.70 5.47
C THR A 280 6.26 -17.19 6.89
N ILE A 281 4.97 -17.09 7.24
CA ILE A 281 4.56 -16.63 8.58
C ILE A 281 5.09 -17.59 9.66
N GLU A 282 4.94 -18.90 9.47
CA GLU A 282 5.40 -19.92 10.42
C GLU A 282 6.92 -19.86 10.62
N GLN A 283 7.69 -19.80 9.53
CA GLN A 283 9.15 -19.70 9.57
C GLN A 283 9.62 -18.40 10.24
N THR A 284 8.89 -17.29 10.05
CA THR A 284 9.19 -16.02 10.72
C THR A 284 8.94 -16.10 12.21
N ILE A 285 7.79 -16.64 12.64
CA ILE A 285 7.45 -16.86 14.05
C ILE A 285 8.48 -17.79 14.73
N ALA A 286 8.92 -18.82 14.03
CA ALA A 286 9.93 -19.77 14.49
C ALA A 286 11.37 -19.20 14.49
N GLY A 287 11.58 -18.01 13.89
CA GLY A 287 12.88 -17.38 13.72
C GLY A 287 13.80 -18.08 12.71
N GLU A 288 13.23 -18.89 11.81
CA GLU A 288 13.93 -19.46 10.66
C GLU A 288 14.15 -18.40 9.57
N ILE A 289 13.18 -17.49 9.41
CA ILE A 289 13.35 -16.21 8.72
C ILE A 289 13.71 -15.17 9.79
N PRO A 290 14.93 -14.60 9.77
CA PRO A 290 15.34 -13.61 10.76
C PRO A 290 14.62 -12.29 10.54
N GLN A 291 14.25 -11.63 11.64
CA GLN A 291 13.84 -10.24 11.62
C GLN A 291 15.07 -9.36 11.34
N PRO A 292 14.91 -8.21 10.65
CA PRO A 292 15.98 -7.24 10.51
C PRO A 292 16.47 -6.78 11.90
N THR A 293 17.74 -6.37 11.98
CA THR A 293 18.35 -5.95 13.25
C THR A 293 18.98 -4.58 13.09
N PHE A 294 18.35 -3.59 13.71
CA PHE A 294 18.81 -2.21 13.68
C PHE A 294 19.64 -1.86 14.92
N ASN A 295 20.51 -0.86 14.80
CA ASN A 295 21.02 -0.16 15.97
C ASN A 295 20.07 1.00 16.31
N ASP A 296 19.40 0.91 17.46
CA ASP A 296 18.46 1.95 17.89
C ASP A 296 19.20 3.17 18.45
N ILE A 297 18.92 4.35 17.89
CA ILE A 297 19.49 5.64 18.28
C ILE A 297 18.35 6.64 18.44
N VAL A 298 18.07 7.02 19.68
CA VAL A 298 17.03 8.02 19.99
C VAL A 298 17.69 9.33 20.42
N GLY A 299 17.32 10.42 19.77
CA GLY A 299 17.67 11.80 20.10
C GLY A 299 16.99 12.31 21.36
N THR A 300 16.82 13.63 21.45
CA THR A 300 16.09 14.32 22.51
C THR A 300 15.16 15.36 21.90
N ASP A 301 14.25 15.92 22.70
CA ASP A 301 13.39 17.03 22.26
C ASP A 301 14.17 18.36 22.05
N SER A 302 15.38 18.35 21.53
CA SER A 302 16.22 19.53 21.34
C SER A 302 17.14 19.34 20.16
N SER A 303 17.28 20.37 19.33
CA SER A 303 18.14 20.35 18.14
C SER A 303 19.52 19.71 18.35
N GLU A 304 19.76 18.64 17.59
CA GLU A 304 20.90 17.75 17.71
C GLU A 304 21.59 17.47 16.38
N PHE A 305 22.73 16.80 16.48
CA PHE A 305 23.39 16.19 15.34
C PHE A 305 23.55 14.71 15.66
N ILE A 306 22.77 13.89 14.96
CA ILE A 306 22.68 12.45 15.16
C ILE A 306 23.45 11.74 14.04
N PHE A 307 24.26 10.76 14.41
CA PHE A 307 25.03 9.95 13.47
C PHE A 307 24.69 8.48 13.69
N GLY A 308 24.30 7.81 12.62
CA GLY A 308 24.25 6.37 12.51
C GLY A 308 25.64 5.74 12.48
N THR A 309 25.69 4.51 12.02
CA THR A 309 26.82 3.60 12.04
C THR A 309 27.25 3.24 10.63
N GLN A 310 27.49 1.97 10.34
CA GLN A 310 27.84 1.49 9.00
C GLN A 310 27.01 0.25 8.63
N GLY A 311 25.98 -0.02 9.41
CA GLY A 311 24.96 -1.02 9.13
C GLY A 311 23.63 -0.44 9.55
N GLU A 312 22.57 -1.21 9.32
CA GLU A 312 21.17 -0.80 9.54
C GLU A 312 20.96 -0.14 10.91
N ASP A 313 20.50 1.11 10.90
CA ASP A 313 20.17 1.90 12.08
C ASP A 313 18.68 2.28 12.10
N ASN A 314 18.12 2.40 13.29
CA ASN A 314 16.81 3.01 13.52
C ASN A 314 17.02 4.29 14.32
N ILE A 315 16.74 5.45 13.72
CA ILE A 315 17.12 6.76 14.27
C ILE A 315 15.91 7.69 14.41
N ASP A 316 15.66 8.15 15.64
CA ASP A 316 14.60 9.11 15.96
C ASP A 316 15.17 10.47 16.37
N GLY A 317 14.79 11.55 15.68
CA GLY A 317 15.09 12.94 16.01
C GLY A 317 14.27 13.48 17.19
N LEU A 318 12.95 13.26 17.14
CA LEU A 318 11.92 13.66 18.10
C LEU A 318 11.38 15.10 17.93
N ALA A 319 12.02 16.11 18.50
CA ALA A 319 11.45 17.45 18.44
C ALA A 319 12.54 18.51 18.35
N ASP A 320 12.17 19.66 17.76
CA ASP A 320 13.08 20.72 17.33
C ASP A 320 13.96 20.31 16.14
N ASP A 321 14.58 21.30 15.47
CA ASP A 321 15.33 21.10 14.24
C ASP A 321 16.60 20.23 14.42
N ASP A 322 16.63 19.05 13.81
CA ASP A 322 17.71 18.07 13.89
C ASP A 322 18.52 17.94 12.59
N VAL A 323 19.73 17.39 12.73
CA VAL A 323 20.52 16.89 11.60
C VAL A 323 20.82 15.41 11.80
N ILE A 324 20.29 14.57 10.92
CA ILE A 324 20.41 13.11 11.00
C ILE A 324 21.22 12.59 9.81
N LEU A 325 22.22 11.74 10.08
CA LEU A 325 23.02 11.04 9.07
C LEU A 325 22.96 9.52 9.28
N GLY A 326 22.35 8.75 8.37
CA GLY A 326 22.31 7.28 8.40
C GLY A 326 23.69 6.64 8.18
N LEU A 327 24.33 7.03 7.06
CA LEU A 327 25.67 6.63 6.59
C LEU A 327 25.68 5.43 5.63
N ASP A 328 26.03 4.24 6.10
CA ASP A 328 25.97 3.02 5.28
C ASP A 328 24.99 2.08 5.99
N GLY A 329 24.14 1.38 5.24
CA GLY A 329 23.14 0.49 5.83
C GLY A 329 21.78 0.80 5.23
N ASP A 330 20.84 -0.14 5.29
CA ASP A 330 19.45 0.13 4.93
C ASP A 330 18.80 0.72 6.20
N ASP A 331 18.77 2.04 6.31
CA ASP A 331 18.45 2.74 7.55
C ASP A 331 16.98 3.17 7.64
N ARG A 332 16.50 3.38 8.87
CA ARG A 332 15.19 3.95 9.20
C ARG A 332 15.40 5.25 9.95
N LEU A 333 14.97 6.38 9.38
CA LEU A 333 15.28 7.72 9.88
C LEU A 333 14.00 8.56 10.02
N GLU A 334 13.73 9.07 11.22
CA GLU A 334 12.55 9.91 11.51
C GLU A 334 12.94 11.26 12.11
N GLY A 335 12.46 12.36 11.51
CA GLY A 335 12.62 13.73 12.02
C GLY A 335 11.63 14.07 13.13
N TRP A 336 10.37 13.66 12.95
CA TRP A 336 9.22 13.94 13.82
C TRP A 336 8.73 15.38 13.79
N LYS A 337 9.14 16.26 14.71
CA LYS A 337 8.68 17.66 14.74
C LYS A 337 9.87 18.58 14.61
N GLY A 338 9.88 19.44 13.62
CA GLY A 338 10.95 20.41 13.48
C GLY A 338 11.30 20.64 12.03
N THR A 339 12.18 21.60 11.77
CA THR A 339 12.75 21.74 10.42
C THR A 339 14.02 20.90 10.34
N ASP A 340 13.87 19.66 9.92
CA ASP A 340 14.91 18.64 9.99
C ASP A 340 15.72 18.53 8.69
N LEU A 341 16.94 18.03 8.86
CA LEU A 341 17.86 17.77 7.77
C LEU A 341 18.35 16.32 7.85
N ILE A 342 17.79 15.46 7.01
CA ILE A 342 17.99 14.02 7.08
C ILE A 342 18.69 13.50 5.83
N PHE A 343 19.74 12.70 6.02
CA PHE A 343 20.52 12.08 4.95
C PHE A 343 20.66 10.58 5.17
N GLY A 344 20.10 9.76 4.28
CA GLY A 344 20.28 8.30 4.25
C GLY A 344 21.72 7.91 3.92
N ASN A 345 22.20 8.36 2.76
CA ASN A 345 23.52 8.17 2.16
C ASN A 345 23.74 6.90 1.33
N GLN A 346 24.02 5.74 1.91
CA GLN A 346 24.26 4.50 1.17
C GLN A 346 23.38 3.41 1.73
N GLY A 347 22.60 2.76 0.89
CA GLY A 347 21.68 1.71 1.30
C GLY A 347 20.28 2.01 0.80
N HIS A 348 19.34 1.15 1.14
CA HIS A 348 17.93 1.30 0.85
C HIS A 348 17.24 1.92 2.06
N ASP A 349 17.17 3.24 2.09
CA ASP A 349 16.77 3.97 3.29
C ASP A 349 15.26 4.25 3.31
N ILE A 350 14.65 4.19 4.49
CA ILE A 350 13.31 4.71 4.76
C ILE A 350 13.47 5.99 5.59
N ILE A 351 12.96 7.11 5.07
CA ILE A 351 13.12 8.43 5.67
C ILE A 351 11.75 9.10 5.79
N ASP A 352 11.40 9.56 6.98
CA ASP A 352 10.22 10.37 7.25
C ASP A 352 10.62 11.71 7.89
N GLY A 353 10.22 12.82 7.27
CA GLY A 353 10.46 14.17 7.80
C GLY A 353 9.58 14.46 9.01
N GLY A 354 8.28 14.22 8.87
CA GLY A 354 7.29 14.40 9.93
C GLY A 354 6.49 15.70 9.78
N GLU A 355 6.51 16.54 10.80
CA GLU A 355 5.83 17.84 10.83
C GLU A 355 6.84 18.98 10.63
N ASP A 356 6.40 20.05 9.97
CA ASP A 356 7.16 21.25 9.61
C ASP A 356 8.03 21.04 8.36
N ARG A 357 8.88 22.01 8.01
CA ARG A 357 9.60 21.99 6.73
C ARG A 357 10.88 21.18 6.81
N ASP A 358 10.96 20.10 6.05
CA ASP A 358 12.09 19.19 6.07
C ASP A 358 12.91 19.18 4.78
N TYR A 359 14.14 18.71 4.91
CA TYR A 359 15.01 18.38 3.79
C TYR A 359 15.48 16.94 3.91
N LEU A 360 15.05 16.12 2.95
CA LEU A 360 15.31 14.70 2.91
C LEU A 360 16.20 14.36 1.71
N TRP A 361 17.22 13.54 1.96
CA TRP A 361 18.17 13.11 0.95
C TRP A 361 18.42 11.60 1.08
N GLY A 362 17.87 10.81 0.16
CA GLY A 362 18.03 9.35 0.11
C GLY A 362 19.48 8.96 -0.12
N GLY A 363 19.97 9.14 -1.35
CA GLY A 363 21.40 9.07 -1.63
C GLY A 363 21.74 8.02 -2.68
N VAL A 364 22.16 6.82 -2.27
CA VAL A 364 22.47 5.72 -3.18
C VAL A 364 21.78 4.47 -2.69
N GLY A 365 20.94 3.92 -3.55
CA GLY A 365 20.06 2.80 -3.26
C GLY A 365 18.64 3.21 -3.59
N ASN A 366 17.74 2.25 -3.64
CA ASN A 366 16.32 2.50 -3.81
C ASN A 366 15.76 2.97 -2.46
N ASP A 367 15.46 4.25 -2.35
CA ASP A 367 15.05 4.89 -1.10
C ASP A 367 13.54 5.17 -1.08
N LEU A 368 12.96 5.25 0.12
CA LEU A 368 11.57 5.62 0.38
C LEU A 368 11.55 6.86 1.27
N LEU A 369 11.04 7.99 0.74
CA LEU A 369 11.03 9.28 1.42
C LEU A 369 9.58 9.78 1.58
N PHE A 370 9.22 10.17 2.80
CA PHE A 370 7.97 10.83 3.18
C PHE A 370 8.25 12.25 3.69
N GLY A 371 7.67 13.27 3.05
CA GLY A 371 7.68 14.64 3.59
C GLY A 371 6.70 14.78 4.75
N SER A 372 5.51 14.19 4.59
CA SER A 372 4.42 14.18 5.56
C SER A 372 3.73 15.55 5.63
N GLN A 373 3.88 16.33 6.71
CA GLN A 373 3.23 17.65 6.83
C GLN A 373 4.26 18.77 6.73
N GLY A 374 4.27 19.54 5.65
CA GLY A 374 5.25 20.62 5.56
C GLY A 374 5.43 21.18 4.16
N GLU A 375 6.23 22.23 4.03
CA GLU A 375 6.70 22.62 2.68
C GLU A 375 8.06 21.98 2.43
N ASP A 376 8.08 20.72 2.03
CA ASP A 376 9.24 19.84 2.13
C ASP A 376 10.09 19.78 0.87
N ARG A 377 11.29 19.22 1.04
CA ARG A 377 12.22 18.99 -0.05
C ARG A 377 12.80 17.59 -0.01
N LEU A 378 12.34 16.76 -0.95
CA LEU A 378 12.73 15.37 -1.08
C LEU A 378 13.63 15.15 -2.29
N LEU A 379 14.74 14.43 -2.09
CA LEU A 379 15.70 14.08 -3.13
C LEU A 379 16.07 12.59 -3.03
N GLY A 380 15.65 11.77 -4.00
CA GLY A 380 15.99 10.33 -4.05
C GLY A 380 17.47 10.10 -4.43
N ASN A 381 17.90 10.75 -5.51
CA ASN A 381 19.23 10.76 -6.11
C ASN A 381 19.60 9.56 -7.00
N GLN A 382 20.04 8.43 -6.47
CA GLN A 382 20.51 7.28 -7.26
C GLN A 382 19.82 6.01 -6.80
N GLY A 383 18.97 5.44 -7.62
CA GLY A 383 18.18 4.29 -7.23
C GLY A 383 16.82 4.35 -7.91
N LYS A 384 15.99 3.36 -7.65
CA LYS A 384 14.57 3.44 -7.98
C LYS A 384 13.86 3.92 -6.72
N ASP A 385 13.64 5.23 -6.64
CA ASP A 385 13.22 5.87 -5.41
C ASP A 385 11.70 6.09 -5.40
N ILE A 386 11.11 6.09 -4.21
CA ILE A 386 9.71 6.45 -3.99
C ILE A 386 9.69 7.69 -3.11
N LEU A 387 9.15 8.79 -3.63
CA LEU A 387 9.04 10.06 -2.93
C LEU A 387 7.56 10.45 -2.81
N ILE A 388 7.11 10.70 -1.58
CA ILE A 388 5.75 11.13 -1.26
C ILE A 388 5.88 12.47 -0.51
N GLY A 389 5.36 13.55 -1.10
CA GLY A 389 5.40 14.89 -0.52
C GLY A 389 4.51 14.96 0.73
N GLY A 390 3.20 14.82 0.54
CA GLY A 390 2.23 14.80 1.62
C GLY A 390 1.31 16.02 1.56
N GLU A 391 1.14 16.72 2.69
CA GLU A 391 0.39 17.97 2.73
C GLU A 391 1.28 19.18 2.44
N ASP A 392 0.67 20.28 1.96
CA ASP A 392 1.32 21.57 1.67
C ASP A 392 2.19 21.55 0.39
N ARG A 393 3.07 22.55 0.20
CA ARG A 393 3.79 22.73 -1.07
C ARG A 393 5.17 22.08 -1.02
N ASP A 394 5.35 21.05 -1.85
CA ASP A 394 6.56 20.26 -1.86
C ASP A 394 7.42 20.40 -3.11
N TYR A 395 8.71 20.08 -2.91
CA TYR A 395 9.69 19.91 -3.96
C TYR A 395 10.18 18.46 -3.97
N LEU A 396 9.87 17.72 -5.04
CA LEU A 396 10.29 16.33 -5.20
C LEU A 396 11.23 16.18 -6.39
N ARG A 397 12.32 15.44 -6.21
CA ARG A 397 13.21 15.07 -7.32
C ARG A 397 13.73 13.64 -7.18
N GLY A 398 13.33 12.78 -8.12
CA GLY A 398 13.73 11.36 -8.19
C GLY A 398 15.23 11.22 -8.36
N GLY A 399 15.75 11.54 -9.55
CA GLY A 399 17.19 11.60 -9.79
C GLY A 399 17.64 10.67 -10.90
N VAL A 400 18.18 9.51 -10.57
CA VAL A 400 18.71 8.53 -11.51
C VAL A 400 18.14 7.16 -11.15
N GLY A 401 17.32 6.63 -12.04
CA GLY A 401 16.64 5.35 -11.94
C GLY A 401 15.18 5.56 -12.36
N ASP A 402 14.39 4.50 -12.27
CA ASP A 402 12.96 4.59 -12.60
C ASP A 402 12.24 4.92 -11.29
N ASP A 403 11.91 6.19 -11.10
CA ASP A 403 11.43 6.74 -9.82
C ASP A 403 9.89 6.89 -9.81
N TYR A 404 9.30 6.82 -8.61
CA TYR A 404 7.89 7.13 -8.38
C TYR A 404 7.77 8.37 -7.49
N LEU A 405 7.11 9.41 -7.99
CA LEU A 405 6.91 10.67 -7.28
C LEU A 405 5.41 10.96 -7.14
N LEU A 406 4.97 11.21 -5.91
CA LEU A 406 3.62 11.67 -5.58
C LEU A 406 3.71 12.99 -4.81
N GLY A 407 3.14 14.06 -5.35
CA GLY A 407 3.10 15.38 -4.69
C GLY A 407 2.26 15.33 -3.42
N GLY A 408 0.98 14.98 -3.56
CA GLY A 408 0.04 14.95 -2.45
C GLY A 408 -0.92 16.14 -2.54
N GLU A 409 -1.31 16.74 -1.42
CA GLU A 409 -2.17 17.93 -1.40
C GLU A 409 -1.34 19.20 -1.35
N GLY A 410 -1.35 20.02 -2.41
CA GLY A 410 -0.35 21.07 -2.49
C GLY A 410 -0.43 21.99 -3.70
N GLU A 411 0.71 22.59 -4.01
CA GLU A 411 0.97 23.21 -5.33
C GLU A 411 2.41 22.82 -5.65
N ASP A 412 2.59 21.57 -6.02
CA ASP A 412 3.86 20.87 -5.91
C ASP A 412 4.73 21.05 -7.13
N SER A 413 6.00 20.70 -6.96
CA SER A 413 6.95 20.68 -8.07
C SER A 413 7.72 19.37 -8.11
N LEU A 414 7.46 18.60 -9.16
CA LEU A 414 7.99 17.25 -9.34
C LEU A 414 8.96 17.21 -10.53
N TRP A 415 10.12 16.59 -10.31
CA TRP A 415 11.11 16.30 -11.35
C TRP A 415 11.54 14.85 -11.29
N GLY A 416 11.20 14.05 -12.31
CA GLY A 416 11.56 12.64 -12.40
C GLY A 416 13.08 12.46 -12.44
N GLY A 417 13.69 12.80 -13.58
CA GLY A 417 15.15 12.88 -13.67
C GLY A 417 15.70 12.10 -14.84
N GLN A 418 16.37 10.99 -14.57
CA GLN A 418 16.92 10.06 -15.56
C GLN A 418 16.35 8.68 -15.30
N GLY A 419 15.61 8.15 -16.26
CA GLY A 419 14.96 6.84 -16.14
C GLY A 419 13.50 7.00 -16.50
N ASN A 420 12.77 5.89 -16.51
CA ASN A 420 11.36 5.93 -16.87
C ASN A 420 10.56 6.17 -15.60
N ASP A 421 10.19 7.41 -15.36
CA ASP A 421 9.61 7.85 -14.10
C ASP A 421 8.08 7.81 -14.14
N THR A 422 7.45 7.66 -12.97
CA THR A 422 6.01 7.84 -12.77
C THR A 422 5.80 9.01 -11.84
N LEU A 423 5.05 10.02 -12.29
CA LEU A 423 4.86 11.28 -11.58
C LEU A 423 3.37 11.57 -11.46
N ASN A 424 2.88 11.76 -10.23
CA ASN A 424 1.52 12.18 -9.93
C ASN A 424 1.55 13.46 -9.08
N GLY A 425 0.89 14.52 -9.55
CA GLY A 425 0.81 15.80 -8.83
C GLY A 425 0.00 15.71 -7.53
N GLY A 426 -1.12 14.98 -7.58
CA GLY A 426 -2.06 14.89 -6.47
C GLY A 426 -3.13 15.98 -6.53
N GLY A 427 -3.45 16.62 -5.42
CA GLY A 427 -4.35 17.76 -5.39
C GLY A 427 -3.59 19.07 -5.46
N GLY A 428 -3.96 20.01 -6.33
CA GLY A 428 -3.21 21.26 -6.43
C GLY A 428 -3.13 21.84 -7.81
N ASN A 429 -2.34 22.90 -7.99
CA ASN A 429 -1.92 23.29 -9.34
C ASN A 429 -0.41 23.06 -9.44
N ASP A 430 -0.04 21.94 -10.04
CA ASP A 430 1.28 21.38 -9.92
C ASP A 430 2.16 21.68 -11.12
N LEU A 431 3.47 21.58 -10.91
CA LEU A 431 4.48 21.70 -11.94
C LEU A 431 5.25 20.39 -12.06
N ILE A 432 4.94 19.61 -13.11
CA ILE A 432 5.50 18.28 -13.29
C ILE A 432 6.43 18.21 -14.51
N ARG A 433 7.61 17.61 -14.32
CA ARG A 433 8.59 17.38 -15.37
C ARG A 433 9.19 15.98 -15.32
N GLY A 434 8.93 15.16 -16.33
CA GLY A 434 9.55 13.84 -16.48
C GLY A 434 11.07 13.92 -16.63
N ASN A 435 11.53 14.76 -17.57
CA ASN A 435 12.93 15.02 -17.91
C ASN A 435 13.54 14.06 -18.94
N GLN A 436 14.19 12.96 -18.53
CA GLN A 436 14.84 12.02 -19.46
C GLN A 436 14.33 10.61 -19.20
N GLY A 437 13.83 9.96 -20.24
CA GLY A 437 13.27 8.62 -20.16
C GLY A 437 11.85 8.64 -20.69
N ASP A 438 11.21 7.48 -20.77
CA ASP A 438 9.81 7.38 -21.18
C ASP A 438 8.94 7.48 -19.92
N ASP A 439 8.38 8.66 -19.68
CA ASP A 439 7.74 9.01 -18.41
C ASP A 439 6.21 8.85 -18.44
N LEU A 440 5.60 8.48 -17.32
CA LEU A 440 4.15 8.54 -17.08
C LEU A 440 3.84 9.72 -16.17
N ILE A 441 3.00 10.64 -16.64
CA ILE A 441 2.68 11.89 -15.96
C ILE A 441 1.17 12.03 -15.78
N ASP A 442 0.74 12.09 -14.54
CA ASP A 442 -0.60 12.48 -14.12
C ASP A 442 -0.54 13.81 -13.35
N GLY A 443 -1.35 14.78 -13.76
CA GLY A 443 -1.47 16.05 -13.04
C GLY A 443 -2.18 15.88 -11.71
N GLY A 444 -3.09 14.91 -11.62
CA GLY A 444 -4.03 14.84 -10.50
C GLY A 444 -5.12 15.90 -10.64
N THR A 445 -5.69 16.36 -9.53
CA THR A 445 -6.77 17.35 -9.53
C THR A 445 -6.26 18.79 -9.46
N GLY A 446 -6.63 19.60 -10.45
CA GLY A 446 -6.46 21.04 -10.50
C GLY A 446 -6.05 21.51 -11.90
N ASP A 447 -5.47 22.70 -12.03
CA ASP A 447 -5.02 23.21 -13.32
C ASP A 447 -3.49 23.11 -13.41
N ASP A 448 -2.99 21.97 -13.91
CA ASP A 448 -1.56 21.62 -13.83
C ASP A 448 -0.72 22.10 -15.02
N THR A 449 0.60 22.12 -14.84
CA THR A 449 1.58 22.37 -15.91
C THR A 449 2.50 21.17 -16.08
N LEU A 450 2.33 20.45 -17.19
CA LEU A 450 2.97 19.15 -17.44
C LEU A 450 3.98 19.24 -18.58
N SER A 451 5.15 18.63 -18.39
CA SER A 451 6.22 18.54 -19.40
C SER A 451 6.86 17.16 -19.38
N GLY A 452 6.85 16.45 -20.52
CA GLY A 452 7.52 15.14 -20.65
C GLY A 452 9.02 15.28 -20.87
N ASN A 453 9.41 16.35 -21.59
CA ASN A 453 10.77 16.62 -22.04
C ASN A 453 11.30 15.62 -23.07
N ALA A 454 12.11 14.64 -22.65
CA ALA A 454 12.87 13.79 -23.56
C ALA A 454 12.54 12.32 -23.34
N GLY A 455 11.67 11.78 -24.19
CA GLY A 455 11.15 10.44 -24.05
C GLY A 455 10.09 10.16 -25.10
N ALA A 456 9.51 8.97 -25.02
CA ALA A 456 8.15 8.73 -25.47
C ALA A 456 7.24 8.76 -24.24
N ASP A 457 6.69 9.94 -23.95
CA ASP A 457 6.01 10.19 -22.67
C ASP A 457 4.50 9.92 -22.77
N VAL A 458 3.88 9.60 -21.65
CA VAL A 458 2.44 9.39 -21.53
C VAL A 458 1.87 10.39 -20.54
N PHE A 459 0.90 11.18 -20.98
CA PHE A 459 0.16 12.11 -20.12
C PHE A 459 -1.24 11.56 -19.87
N GLU A 460 -1.61 11.39 -18.61
CA GLU A 460 -2.94 10.96 -18.19
C GLU A 460 -3.95 12.10 -18.30
N LEU A 461 -5.13 11.78 -18.82
CA LEU A 461 -6.27 12.69 -18.90
C LEU A 461 -7.46 12.06 -18.19
N THR A 462 -7.82 12.64 -17.05
CA THR A 462 -8.92 12.17 -16.20
C THR A 462 -10.05 13.21 -16.16
N PRO A 463 -11.33 12.81 -16.32
CA PRO A 463 -12.46 13.72 -16.11
C PRO A 463 -12.52 14.27 -14.68
N ASP A 464 -13.08 15.48 -14.53
CA ASP A 464 -13.27 16.19 -13.27
C ASP A 464 -11.97 16.54 -12.51
N PHE A 465 -10.81 16.34 -13.15
CA PHE A 465 -9.49 16.61 -12.58
C PHE A 465 -8.94 17.99 -12.98
N GLY A 466 -9.73 18.83 -13.66
CA GLY A 466 -9.36 20.19 -14.00
C GLY A 466 -8.85 20.36 -15.43
N THR A 467 -8.12 21.45 -15.72
CA THR A 467 -7.65 21.77 -17.07
C THR A 467 -6.14 21.91 -17.14
N ASP A 468 -5.48 20.84 -17.59
CA ASP A 468 -4.04 20.77 -17.63
C ASP A 468 -3.43 21.50 -18.82
N GLN A 469 -2.23 22.02 -18.63
CA GLN A 469 -1.40 22.58 -19.69
C GLN A 469 -0.20 21.67 -19.96
N ILE A 470 -0.26 20.92 -21.07
CA ILE A 470 0.88 20.13 -21.55
C ILE A 470 1.73 21.03 -22.47
N VAL A 471 2.97 21.30 -22.08
CA VAL A 471 3.77 22.38 -22.69
C VAL A 471 4.66 21.95 -23.86
N ASP A 472 4.92 20.66 -24.03
CA ASP A 472 5.90 20.15 -24.99
C ASP A 472 5.51 18.85 -25.72
N PHE A 473 4.22 18.48 -25.72
CA PHE A 473 3.70 17.27 -26.38
C PHE A 473 4.23 17.07 -27.82
N GLN A 474 4.82 15.92 -28.08
CA GLN A 474 5.43 15.52 -29.35
C GLN A 474 4.59 14.43 -30.04
N GLN A 475 3.70 14.85 -30.95
CA GLN A 475 2.87 13.91 -31.72
C GLN A 475 3.70 12.80 -32.39
N GLY A 476 3.29 11.55 -32.16
CA GLY A 476 3.94 10.35 -32.70
C GLY A 476 5.15 9.85 -31.91
N SER A 477 5.55 10.55 -30.85
CA SER A 477 6.43 10.04 -29.79
C SER A 477 5.61 9.84 -28.53
N ASP A 478 4.96 10.91 -28.08
CA ASP A 478 4.18 10.95 -26.84
C ASP A 478 2.75 10.48 -27.08
N ARG A 479 2.09 10.07 -26.00
CA ARG A 479 0.70 9.58 -26.02
C ARG A 479 -0.11 10.18 -24.89
N LEU A 480 -1.43 10.20 -25.08
CA LEU A 480 -2.41 10.65 -24.10
C LEU A 480 -3.19 9.45 -23.59
N MET A 481 -3.11 9.17 -22.30
CA MET A 481 -3.87 8.09 -21.67
C MET A 481 -5.25 8.60 -21.28
N LEU A 482 -6.29 7.83 -21.59
CA LEU A 482 -7.66 8.17 -21.23
C LEU A 482 -8.12 7.32 -20.05
N SER A 483 -8.43 7.99 -18.94
CA SER A 483 -8.87 7.37 -17.69
C SER A 483 -10.32 7.72 -17.37
N GLY A 484 -10.91 7.12 -16.33
CA GLY A 484 -12.29 7.40 -15.91
C GLY A 484 -13.36 7.00 -16.95
N ASP A 485 -13.22 5.81 -17.54
CA ASP A 485 -14.09 5.27 -18.60
C ASP A 485 -14.11 6.08 -19.92
N LEU A 486 -13.22 7.08 -20.07
CA LEU A 486 -13.10 7.85 -21.30
C LEU A 486 -12.66 6.96 -22.46
N THR A 487 -13.26 7.20 -23.62
CA THR A 487 -12.78 6.69 -24.90
C THR A 487 -12.49 7.84 -25.86
N PHE A 488 -11.69 7.59 -26.90
CA PHE A 488 -11.43 8.59 -27.95
C PHE A 488 -12.73 9.13 -28.58
N GLY A 489 -13.80 8.32 -28.61
CA GLY A 489 -15.11 8.71 -29.14
C GLY A 489 -15.87 9.72 -28.28
N ASP A 490 -15.47 9.89 -27.03
CA ASP A 490 -16.09 10.82 -26.09
C ASP A 490 -15.51 12.24 -26.21
N LEU A 491 -14.43 12.41 -26.97
CA LEU A 491 -13.68 13.66 -27.05
C LEU A 491 -14.07 14.54 -28.26
N PHE A 492 -13.91 15.85 -28.09
CA PHE A 492 -13.87 16.80 -29.19
C PHE A 492 -12.66 17.74 -29.06
N PHE A 493 -12.18 18.20 -30.22
CA PHE A 493 -10.90 18.90 -30.34
C PHE A 493 -11.10 20.30 -30.92
N THR A 494 -10.50 21.33 -30.30
CA THR A 494 -10.58 22.71 -30.79
C THR A 494 -9.27 23.47 -30.62
N ASN A 495 -8.59 23.79 -31.74
CA ASN A 495 -7.28 24.44 -31.75
C ASN A 495 -6.27 23.71 -30.86
N ASP A 496 -6.04 24.18 -29.65
CA ASP A 496 -5.11 23.64 -28.65
C ASP A 496 -5.82 22.80 -27.56
N ARG A 497 -7.16 22.72 -27.56
CA ARG A 497 -7.93 22.09 -26.48
C ARG A 497 -8.42 20.68 -26.83
N ILE A 498 -8.40 19.81 -25.83
CA ILE A 498 -9.08 18.51 -25.79
C ILE A 498 -10.20 18.61 -24.76
N SER A 499 -11.40 18.16 -25.10
CA SER A 499 -12.58 18.36 -24.26
C SER A 499 -13.57 17.21 -24.35
N VAL A 500 -14.36 16.98 -23.30
CA VAL A 500 -15.35 15.90 -23.23
C VAL A 500 -16.67 16.35 -23.87
N THR A 501 -17.16 15.61 -24.85
CA THR A 501 -18.36 15.93 -25.65
C THR A 501 -19.63 16.00 -24.81
N ALA A 502 -19.72 15.19 -23.76
CA ALA A 502 -20.90 15.12 -22.91
C ALA A 502 -21.05 16.32 -21.96
N THR A 503 -19.93 16.90 -21.53
CA THR A 503 -19.88 17.89 -20.43
C THR A 503 -19.37 19.26 -20.87
N ASP A 504 -18.73 19.38 -22.05
CA ASP A 504 -17.96 20.55 -22.50
C ASP A 504 -16.75 20.88 -21.59
N GLU A 505 -16.37 19.97 -20.70
CA GLU A 505 -15.18 20.08 -19.86
C GLU A 505 -13.91 20.02 -20.71
N THR A 506 -12.93 20.87 -20.41
CA THR A 506 -11.60 20.77 -21.03
C THR A 506 -10.71 19.94 -20.14
N LEU A 507 -10.16 18.85 -20.68
CA LEU A 507 -9.19 18.00 -19.99
C LEU A 507 -7.79 18.62 -20.08
N ALA A 508 -7.37 18.98 -21.30
CA ALA A 508 -6.03 19.52 -21.51
C ALA A 508 -5.96 20.58 -22.61
N ILE A 509 -4.93 21.43 -22.49
CA ILE A 509 -4.48 22.42 -23.45
C ILE A 509 -3.06 22.05 -23.90
N LEU A 510 -2.89 21.67 -25.16
CA LEU A 510 -1.59 21.32 -25.73
C LEU A 510 -0.91 22.56 -26.33
N SER A 511 0.17 22.99 -25.71
CA SER A 511 0.89 24.19 -26.14
C SER A 511 1.59 23.97 -27.47
N GLY A 512 1.17 24.69 -28.51
CA GLY A 512 1.83 24.66 -29.83
C GLY A 512 1.45 23.46 -30.69
N VAL A 513 0.46 22.67 -30.29
CA VAL A 513 -0.11 21.56 -31.05
C VAL A 513 -1.53 21.93 -31.50
N ASP A 514 -1.87 21.63 -32.76
CA ASP A 514 -3.26 21.70 -33.21
C ASP A 514 -3.92 20.35 -32.93
N THR A 515 -4.76 20.28 -31.90
CA THR A 515 -5.44 19.07 -31.44
C THR A 515 -6.36 18.47 -32.50
N THR A 516 -6.73 19.23 -33.54
CA THR A 516 -7.53 18.70 -34.65
C THR A 516 -6.74 17.77 -35.59
N ASP A 517 -5.41 17.74 -35.47
CA ASP A 517 -4.53 16.81 -36.18
C ASP A 517 -4.28 15.50 -35.41
N LEU A 518 -4.75 15.40 -34.15
CA LEU A 518 -4.64 14.17 -33.36
C LEU A 518 -5.56 13.07 -33.88
N THR A 519 -5.11 11.83 -33.73
CA THR A 519 -5.87 10.63 -34.10
C THR A 519 -5.82 9.61 -32.98
N GLU A 520 -6.64 8.56 -33.05
CA GLU A 520 -6.67 7.48 -32.06
C GLU A 520 -5.30 6.82 -31.78
N ILE A 521 -4.32 6.95 -32.68
CA ILE A 521 -2.95 6.44 -32.43
C ILE A 521 -2.18 7.26 -31.37
N ASP A 522 -2.56 8.52 -31.19
CA ASP A 522 -1.95 9.43 -30.21
C ASP A 522 -2.50 9.16 -28.79
N PHE A 523 -3.44 8.23 -28.64
CA PHE A 523 -4.07 7.86 -27.38
C PHE A 523 -3.77 6.40 -27.00
N VAL A 524 -3.80 6.09 -25.70
CA VAL A 524 -3.69 4.72 -25.15
C VAL A 524 -4.91 4.33 -24.35
#